data_AF-A0A6G1JH99-F1
#
_entry.id   AF-A0A6G1JH99-F1
#
_cell.length_a   1.000
_cell.length_b   1.000
_cell.length_c   1.000
_cell.angle_alpha   90.00
_cell.angle_beta   90.00
_cell.angle_gamma   90.00
#
_symmetry.space_group_name_H-M   'P 1'
#
loop_
_entity.id
_entity.type
_entity.pdbx_description
1 polymer ?
#
loop_
_entity_poly.entity_id
_entity_poly.type
_entity_poly.pdbx_seq_one_letter_code
_entity_poly.pdbx_strand_id
1 'polypeptide(L)'
;MPSGTLVIISCSEPDPRIDPSRYINLSANGSSTSVIKTTGGRTGDAINNVYHIDQSSRIGMIVVVQHTSCAWALGDGEANIQTDLEVLRASPYVRSEIPIIGYVIDVATGTLKEVSIQHNAPDEATRREVLSKLEDFGPFWS
;
A
#
# COMPACT_ATOMS: atom_id res chain seq x y z
N MET A 1 8.35 -10.46 -9.65
CA MET A 1 8.18 -9.60 -8.45
C MET A 1 9.47 -9.68 -7.66
N PRO A 2 9.89 -8.67 -6.88
CA PRO A 2 10.85 -8.95 -5.81
C PRO A 2 10.30 -10.14 -5.02
N SER A 3 11.11 -11.17 -4.83
CA SER A 3 10.67 -12.49 -4.36
C SER A 3 10.00 -12.38 -2.99
N GLY A 4 8.66 -12.29 -2.93
CA GLY A 4 7.96 -12.09 -1.66
C GLY A 4 6.48 -11.71 -1.76
N THR A 5 5.85 -11.61 -0.60
CA THR A 5 4.43 -11.25 -0.43
C THR A 5 4.20 -9.78 -0.70
N LEU A 6 3.15 -9.44 -1.43
CA LEU A 6 2.65 -8.07 -1.53
C LEU A 6 1.72 -7.79 -0.35
N VAL A 7 2.02 -6.77 0.44
CA VAL A 7 1.16 -6.36 1.56
C VAL A 7 0.48 -5.05 1.22
N ILE A 8 -0.83 -5.00 1.41
CA ILE A 8 -1.63 -3.82 1.09
C ILE A 8 -2.38 -3.38 2.33
N ILE A 9 -2.10 -2.17 2.78
CA ILE A 9 -2.77 -1.55 3.92
C ILE A 9 -3.85 -0.63 3.35
N SER A 10 -5.10 -0.85 3.73
CA SER A 10 -6.25 -0.11 3.19
C SER A 10 -7.25 0.22 4.29
N CYS A 11 -8.19 1.12 3.99
CA CYS A 11 -9.25 1.46 4.92
C CYS A 11 -10.23 0.29 5.14
N SER A 12 -10.69 0.12 6.38
CA SER A 12 -11.73 -0.84 6.77
C SER A 12 -13.16 -0.40 6.40
N GLU A 13 -13.32 0.72 5.70
CA GLU A 13 -14.63 1.28 5.39
C GLU A 13 -15.36 0.36 4.40
N PRO A 14 -16.67 0.10 4.57
CA PRO A 14 -17.40 -0.90 3.77
C PRO A 14 -17.69 -0.44 2.33
N ASP A 15 -17.08 0.65 1.86
CA ASP A 15 -17.25 1.13 0.50
C ASP A 15 -16.49 0.21 -0.49
N PRO A 16 -17.16 -0.38 -1.50
CA PRO A 16 -16.50 -1.26 -2.46
C PRO A 16 -15.48 -0.54 -3.35
N ARG A 17 -15.55 0.79 -3.48
CA ARG A 17 -14.63 1.59 -4.30
C ARG A 17 -13.21 1.63 -3.73
N ILE A 18 -13.10 1.50 -2.40
CA ILE A 18 -11.84 1.57 -1.66
C ILE A 18 -11.29 0.19 -1.29
N ASP A 19 -12.04 -0.89 -1.55
CA ASP A 19 -11.62 -2.25 -1.20
C ASP A 19 -10.62 -2.79 -2.25
N PRO A 20 -9.32 -2.88 -1.92
CA PRO A 20 -8.32 -3.34 -2.88
C PRO A 20 -8.54 -4.81 -3.27
N SER A 21 -9.20 -5.62 -2.44
CA SER A 21 -9.46 -7.03 -2.74
C SER A 21 -10.36 -7.24 -3.96
N ARG A 22 -11.10 -6.20 -4.39
CA ARG A 22 -11.95 -6.24 -5.58
C ARG A 22 -11.18 -6.03 -6.87
N TYR A 23 -10.11 -5.27 -6.81
CA TYR A 23 -9.29 -4.91 -7.97
C TYR A 23 -8.09 -5.83 -8.11
N ILE A 24 -7.67 -6.41 -6.99
CA ILE A 24 -6.49 -7.24 -6.91
C ILE A 24 -6.94 -8.67 -6.97
N ASN A 25 -6.78 -9.27 -8.14
CA ASN A 25 -7.04 -10.68 -8.33
C ASN A 25 -5.99 -11.49 -7.55
N LEU A 26 -6.33 -11.82 -6.29
CA LEU A 26 -5.49 -12.48 -5.27
C LEU A 26 -4.86 -13.82 -5.71
N SER A 27 -5.15 -14.29 -6.93
CA SER A 27 -4.71 -15.57 -7.47
C SER A 27 -3.99 -15.49 -8.82
N ALA A 28 -3.94 -14.34 -9.51
CA ALA A 28 -3.55 -14.32 -10.93
C ALA A 28 -2.05 -14.52 -11.18
N ASN A 29 -1.17 -14.11 -10.26
CA ASN A 29 0.26 -13.91 -10.57
C ASN A 29 1.23 -14.71 -9.69
N GLY A 30 0.76 -15.79 -9.05
CA GLY A 30 1.60 -16.72 -8.28
C GLY A 30 2.34 -16.12 -7.07
N SER A 31 2.01 -14.88 -6.69
CA SER A 31 2.61 -14.16 -5.58
C SER A 31 1.53 -13.91 -4.52
N SER A 32 1.79 -14.36 -3.29
CA SER A 32 0.87 -14.18 -2.17
C SER A 32 0.61 -12.70 -1.94
N THR A 33 -0.66 -12.28 -1.96
CA THR A 33 -1.06 -10.92 -1.60
C THR A 33 -1.80 -10.98 -0.27
N SER A 34 -1.44 -10.09 0.65
CA SER A 34 -2.10 -9.96 1.94
C SER A 34 -2.68 -8.57 2.08
N VAL A 35 -3.98 -8.48 2.33
CA VAL A 35 -4.68 -7.21 2.56
C VAL A 35 -4.89 -7.02 4.06
N ILE A 36 -4.34 -5.95 4.61
CA ILE A 36 -4.57 -5.49 5.97
C ILE A 36 -5.54 -4.32 5.88
N LYS A 37 -6.68 -4.43 6.58
CA LYS A 37 -7.64 -3.34 6.69
C LYS A 37 -7.48 -2.65 8.04
N THR A 38 -7.22 -1.34 8.02
CA THR A 38 -7.08 -0.52 9.23
C THR A 38 -8.06 0.65 9.20
N THR A 39 -8.24 1.26 10.37
CA THR A 39 -9.04 2.48 10.51
C THR A 39 -8.45 3.60 9.66
N GLY A 40 -9.15 4.00 8.59
CA GLY A 40 -8.71 5.05 7.68
C GLY A 40 -7.49 4.72 6.81
N GLY A 41 -7.04 3.46 6.77
CA GLY A 41 -5.83 3.07 6.04
C GLY A 41 -4.53 3.56 6.70
N ARG A 42 -4.59 3.93 7.99
CA ARG A 42 -3.42 4.34 8.78
C ARG A 42 -2.53 3.15 9.11
N THR A 43 -1.22 3.36 9.11
CA THR A 43 -0.25 2.26 9.24
C THR A 43 0.08 1.89 10.68
N GLY A 44 -0.23 2.76 11.66
CA GLY A 44 0.03 2.50 13.08
C GLY A 44 -0.54 1.17 13.57
N ASP A 45 -1.78 0.86 13.22
CA ASP A 45 -2.45 -0.39 13.60
C ASP A 45 -2.02 -1.59 12.74
N ALA A 46 -1.32 -1.34 11.64
CA ALA A 46 -0.88 -2.38 10.70
C ALA A 46 0.49 -2.97 11.06
N ILE A 47 1.32 -2.31 11.88
CA ILE A 47 2.72 -2.72 12.12
C ILE A 47 2.84 -4.17 12.61
N ASN A 48 2.01 -4.57 13.58
CA ASN A 48 2.02 -5.95 14.10
C ASN A 48 1.66 -6.97 13.01
N ASN A 49 0.68 -6.64 12.15
CA ASN A 49 0.29 -7.48 11.03
C ASN A 49 1.40 -7.59 9.99
N VAL A 50 2.05 -6.47 9.65
CA VAL A 50 3.21 -6.43 8.76
C VAL A 50 4.33 -7.32 9.30
N TYR A 51 4.64 -7.24 10.60
CA TYR A 51 5.63 -8.10 11.24
C TYR A 51 5.28 -9.59 11.08
N HIS A 52 4.04 -9.99 11.41
CA HIS A 52 3.62 -11.38 11.30
C HIS A 52 3.64 -11.90 9.86
N ILE A 53 3.27 -11.06 8.89
CA ILE A 53 3.35 -11.43 7.48
C ILE A 53 4.81 -11.57 7.05
N ASP A 54 5.70 -10.67 7.47
CA ASP A 54 7.13 -10.77 7.11
C ASP A 54 7.80 -12.03 7.66
N GLN A 55 7.41 -12.46 8.87
CA GLN A 55 7.90 -13.70 9.47
C GLN A 55 7.36 -14.96 8.77
N SER A 56 6.12 -14.93 8.29
CA SER A 56 5.48 -16.11 7.67
C SER A 56 5.74 -16.20 6.17
N SER A 57 5.81 -15.07 5.48
CA SER A 57 5.98 -14.98 4.04
C SER A 57 6.66 -13.65 3.72
N ARG A 58 8.01 -13.69 3.72
CA ARG A 58 8.93 -12.57 3.44
C ARG A 58 8.29 -11.52 2.52
N ILE A 59 8.10 -10.32 3.02
CA ILE A 59 7.43 -9.25 2.27
C ILE A 59 8.34 -8.75 1.15
N GLY A 60 7.81 -8.71 -0.07
CA GLY A 60 8.49 -8.16 -1.22
C GLY A 60 8.21 -6.67 -1.41
N MET A 61 7.04 -6.19 -0.99
CA MET A 61 6.60 -4.79 -1.10
C MET A 61 5.42 -4.51 -0.17
N ILE A 62 5.33 -3.27 0.31
CA ILE A 62 4.17 -2.74 1.02
C ILE A 62 3.53 -1.61 0.21
N VAL A 63 2.21 -1.64 0.07
CA VAL A 63 1.43 -0.57 -0.54
C VAL A 63 0.45 -0.05 0.50
N VAL A 64 0.44 1.26 0.73
CA VAL A 64 -0.49 1.94 1.63
C VAL A 64 -1.51 2.67 0.77
N VAL A 65 -2.79 2.40 0.97
CA VAL A 65 -3.89 2.99 0.22
C VAL A 65 -4.82 3.69 1.20
N GLN A 66 -4.96 5.00 1.04
CA GLN A 66 -5.96 5.81 1.74
C GLN A 66 -6.90 6.43 0.73
N HIS A 67 -7.96 7.06 1.22
CA HIS A 67 -8.92 7.73 0.37
C HIS A 67 -9.36 9.06 0.96
N THR A 68 -9.80 9.97 0.09
CA THR A 68 -10.37 11.26 0.51
C THR A 68 -11.72 11.04 1.21
N SER A 69 -12.09 12.00 2.07
CA SER A 69 -13.36 11.99 2.83
C SER A 69 -13.59 10.76 3.71
N CYS A 70 -12.52 10.15 4.24
CA CYS A 70 -12.68 9.04 5.18
C CYS A 70 -13.28 9.50 6.50
N ALA A 71 -14.23 8.72 7.03
CA ALA A 71 -14.85 8.99 8.33
C ALA A 71 -13.86 8.89 9.50
N TRP A 72 -12.75 8.15 9.34
CA TRP A 72 -11.80 7.85 10.41
C TRP A 72 -10.39 8.39 10.21
N ALA A 73 -10.07 8.89 9.01
CA ALA A 73 -8.83 9.61 8.75
C ALA A 73 -9.18 11.05 8.35
N LEU A 74 -9.18 11.94 9.34
CA LEU A 74 -9.42 13.37 9.13
C LEU A 74 -8.15 14.04 8.57
N GLY A 75 -8.35 15.14 7.84
CA GLY A 75 -7.27 15.96 7.31
C GLY A 75 -6.88 15.60 5.88
N ASP A 76 -5.67 16.00 5.50
CA ASP A 76 -5.14 15.80 4.15
C ASP A 76 -4.63 14.36 3.97
N GLY A 77 -5.15 13.67 2.96
CA GLY A 77 -4.80 12.28 2.69
C GLY A 77 -3.33 12.10 2.33
N GLU A 78 -2.72 13.07 1.66
CA GLU A 78 -1.31 12.99 1.28
C GLU A 78 -0.39 13.16 2.49
N ALA A 79 -0.65 14.17 3.33
CA ALA A 79 0.07 14.35 4.59
C ALA A 79 -0.06 13.15 5.53
N ASN A 80 -1.25 12.53 5.56
CA ASN A 80 -1.49 11.32 6.32
C ASN A 80 -0.65 10.15 5.83
N ILE A 81 -0.62 9.93 4.51
CA ILE A 81 0.24 8.90 3.91
C ILE A 81 1.71 9.18 4.16
N GLN A 82 2.19 10.42 4.00
CA GLN A 82 3.59 10.75 4.26
C GLN A 82 4.00 10.37 5.68
N THR A 83 3.18 10.76 6.66
CA THR A 83 3.40 10.40 8.08
C THR A 83 3.42 8.88 8.26
N ASP A 84 2.49 8.18 7.62
CA ASP A 84 2.38 6.72 7.76
C ASP A 84 3.53 5.95 7.11
N LEU A 85 4.04 6.45 5.99
CA LEU A 85 5.22 5.92 5.33
C LEU A 85 6.47 6.17 6.19
N GLU A 86 6.60 7.34 6.83
CA GLU A 86 7.68 7.63 7.79
C GLU A 86 7.62 6.69 9.00
N VAL A 87 6.42 6.46 9.56
CA VAL A 87 6.23 5.53 10.69
C VAL A 87 6.61 4.11 10.31
N LEU A 88 6.20 3.62 9.13
CA LEU A 88 6.61 2.30 8.65
C LEU A 88 8.13 2.21 8.48
N ARG A 89 8.78 3.28 8.01
CA ARG A 89 10.23 3.33 7.81
C ARG A 89 11.02 3.40 9.11
N ALA A 90 10.53 4.14 10.10
CA ALA A 90 11.14 4.22 11.42
C ALA A 90 10.94 2.95 12.26
N SER A 91 10.02 2.07 11.85
CA SER A 91 9.69 0.85 12.58
C SER A 91 10.81 -0.20 12.48
N PRO A 92 11.33 -0.72 13.61
CA PRO A 92 12.34 -1.77 13.59
C PRO A 92 11.81 -3.11 13.05
N TYR A 93 10.49 -3.24 12.92
CA TYR A 93 9.83 -4.44 12.40
C TYR A 93 9.72 -4.45 10.87
N VAL A 94 10.05 -3.35 10.21
CA VAL A 94 10.00 -3.22 8.75
C VAL A 94 11.43 -3.14 8.22
N ARG A 95 11.81 -4.10 7.38
CA ARG A 95 13.15 -4.11 6.77
C ARG A 95 13.30 -2.90 5.84
N SER A 96 14.43 -2.22 5.94
CA SER A 96 14.73 -1.01 5.15
C SER A 96 14.73 -1.24 3.64
N GLU A 97 15.05 -2.48 3.22
CA GLU A 97 15.05 -2.92 1.82
C GLU A 97 13.66 -3.12 1.20
N ILE A 98 12.59 -3.16 2.01
CA ILE A 98 11.24 -3.38 1.49
C ILE A 98 10.78 -2.08 0.80
N PRO A 99 10.41 -2.10 -0.48
CA PRO A 99 9.78 -0.96 -1.14
C PRO A 99 8.42 -0.65 -0.49
N ILE A 100 8.16 0.63 -0.20
CA ILE A 100 6.88 1.08 0.36
C ILE A 100 6.37 2.23 -0.52
N ILE A 101 5.14 2.09 -1.00
CA ILE A 101 4.48 3.08 -1.86
C ILE A 101 3.14 3.47 -1.22
N GLY A 102 2.81 4.76 -1.28
CA GLY A 102 1.52 5.28 -0.82
C GLY A 102 0.64 5.74 -1.97
N TYR A 103 -0.67 5.55 -1.85
CA TYR A 103 -1.68 6.03 -2.78
C TYR A 103 -2.88 6.64 -2.05
N VAL A 104 -3.32 7.79 -2.53
CA VAL A 104 -4.59 8.41 -2.14
C VAL A 104 -5.60 8.17 -3.27
N ILE A 105 -6.74 7.58 -2.94
CA ILE A 105 -7.90 7.49 -3.81
C ILE A 105 -8.76 8.73 -3.59
N ASP A 106 -9.02 9.50 -4.64
CA ASP A 106 -10.09 10.48 -4.60
C ASP A 106 -11.43 9.78 -4.84
N VAL A 107 -12.27 9.68 -3.80
CA VAL A 107 -13.57 8.97 -3.91
C VAL A 107 -14.61 9.73 -4.74
N ALA A 108 -14.41 11.03 -4.98
CA ALA A 108 -15.31 11.86 -5.75
C ALA A 108 -15.05 11.73 -7.25
N THR A 109 -13.77 11.68 -7.65
CA THR A 109 -13.35 11.57 -9.06
C THR A 109 -13.00 10.15 -9.48
N GLY A 110 -12.70 9.26 -8.52
CA GLY A 110 -12.18 7.91 -8.77
C GLY A 110 -10.70 7.89 -9.17
N THR A 111 -9.96 8.99 -9.02
CA THR A 111 -8.56 9.09 -9.41
C THR A 111 -7.62 8.62 -8.32
N LEU A 112 -6.51 7.99 -8.72
CA LEU A 112 -5.43 7.59 -7.81
C LEU A 112 -4.32 8.65 -7.84
N LYS A 113 -3.89 9.12 -6.68
CA LYS A 113 -2.72 9.99 -6.53
C LYS A 113 -1.63 9.25 -5.77
N GLU A 114 -0.47 9.10 -6.41
CA GLU A 114 0.68 8.50 -5.76
C GLU A 114 1.39 9.47 -4.82
N VAL A 115 1.73 8.97 -3.63
CA VAL A 115 2.51 9.66 -2.62
C VAL A 115 3.65 8.73 -2.22
N SER A 116 4.85 8.99 -2.76
CA SER A 116 6.06 8.24 -2.43
C SER A 116 7.02 9.11 -1.63
N ILE A 117 7.63 8.55 -0.58
CA ILE A 117 8.83 9.17 0.00
C ILE A 117 10.02 8.78 -0.88
N GLN A 118 10.77 9.75 -1.39
CA GLN A 118 12.03 9.47 -2.10
C GLN A 118 13.00 8.77 -1.15
N HIS A 119 13.38 7.53 -1.48
CA HIS A 119 14.58 6.90 -0.95
C HIS A 119 15.43 6.39 -2.14
N ASN A 120 16.71 6.12 -1.86
CA ASN A 120 17.84 5.99 -2.79
C ASN A 120 17.57 5.42 -4.21
N ALA A 121 18.50 5.74 -5.13
CA ALA A 121 18.50 5.39 -6.56
C ALA A 121 18.14 3.94 -7.01
N PRO A 122 18.20 2.85 -6.19
CA PRO A 122 17.66 1.54 -6.59
C PRO A 122 16.12 1.48 -6.61
N ASP A 123 15.45 2.45 -6.00
CA ASP A 123 14.01 2.42 -5.77
C ASP A 123 13.22 2.74 -7.04
N GLU A 124 13.71 3.61 -7.94
CA GLU A 124 12.98 3.99 -9.16
C GLU A 124 12.89 2.82 -10.16
N ALA A 125 13.94 1.99 -10.29
CA ALA A 125 13.94 0.84 -11.19
C ALA A 125 13.04 -0.29 -10.65
N THR A 126 13.12 -0.56 -9.35
CA THR A 126 12.24 -1.52 -8.66
C THR A 126 10.78 -1.03 -8.68
N ARG A 127 10.56 0.26 -8.42
CA ARG A 127 9.28 0.96 -8.56
C ARG A 127 8.74 0.81 -9.96
N ARG A 128 9.50 1.15 -11.01
CA ARG A 128 9.04 1.07 -12.41
C ARG A 128 8.84 -0.37 -12.88
N GLU A 129 9.62 -1.33 -12.38
CA GLU A 129 9.41 -2.75 -12.65
C GLU A 129 8.16 -3.29 -11.94
N VAL A 130 7.90 -2.87 -10.71
CA VAL A 130 6.69 -3.27 -9.99
C VAL A 130 5.46 -2.55 -10.53
N LEU A 131 5.57 -1.26 -10.89
CA LEU A 131 4.52 -0.46 -11.51
C LEU A 131 4.16 -0.95 -12.91
N SER A 132 5.15 -1.23 -13.77
CA SER A 132 4.89 -1.81 -15.11
C SER A 132 4.29 -3.21 -15.03
N LYS A 133 4.48 -3.91 -13.90
CA LYS A 133 3.78 -5.17 -13.61
C LYS A 133 2.41 -4.92 -12.96
N LEU A 134 2.21 -3.79 -12.26
CA LEU A 134 0.94 -3.28 -11.72
C LEU A 134 0.01 -2.65 -12.79
N GLU A 135 0.51 -2.32 -13.99
CA GLU A 135 -0.32 -1.90 -15.13
C GLU A 135 -1.32 -3.01 -15.54
N ASP A 136 -1.03 -4.27 -15.24
CA ASP A 136 -1.95 -5.42 -15.36
C ASP A 136 -2.96 -5.55 -14.18
N PHE A 137 -2.87 -4.68 -13.14
CA PHE A 137 -3.60 -4.80 -11.86
C PHE A 137 -4.85 -3.89 -11.75
N GLY A 138 -5.32 -3.27 -12.83
CA GLY A 138 -6.68 -2.70 -12.90
C GLY A 138 -6.81 -1.30 -13.51
N PRO A 139 -8.04 -0.88 -13.91
CA PRO A 139 -8.32 0.18 -14.88
C PRO A 139 -8.13 1.64 -14.38
N PHE A 140 -7.40 1.86 -13.29
CA PHE A 140 -7.29 3.17 -12.62
C PHE A 140 -5.89 3.79 -12.65
N TRP A 141 -4.94 3.15 -13.34
CA TRP A 141 -3.55 3.63 -13.48
C TRP A 141 -3.34 4.61 -14.64
N SER A 142 -4.41 5.09 -15.28
CA SER A 142 -4.34 6.04 -16.42
C SER A 142 -4.34 7.49 -15.97
#